data_AF-Q4RBM7-F1
#
_entry.id   AF-Q4RBM7-F1
#
_cell.length_a   1.000
_cell.length_b   1.000
_cell.length_c   1.000
_cell.angle_alpha   90.00
_cell.angle_beta   90.00
_cell.angle_gamma   90.00
#
_symmetry.space_group_name_H-M   'P 1'
#
loop_
_entity.id
_entity.type
_entity.pdbx_description
1 polymer ?
#
loop_
_entity_poly.entity_id
_entity_poly.type
_entity_poly.pdbx_seq_one_letter_code
_entity_poly.pdbx_strand_id
1 'polypeptide(L)'
;FSRSVVYSSSSRLGSARAPSVYGGAGGSGVRISATRAPRSFSSAGASFSSSSSGFNLVDAIDVSANEKATMQNLNDRLASYLEKVRLLEEANAALEQKIKQFLETKAEPRSHNSSAYQDAISNLQDQILDATRRNGGLYLAVDNAKLAADDFKTKYENELAMRQSVEADIAGLKKLLDSLTLERWRSGSAPVADRALCAQDLLALRSQMGGQVNVEVDAPAQEDLSSVLASIRDHYELVASKNRRDIEAWFQAKTEELNKEVAASTEDLQSSRSEITEVKRVLQGLEIELQSQLSMVGLSGPPPRLVPKASVEGTLADTQNRYANMLAGYQRQVVVLEDQLAQLRADLVRQGQDYQILLDTKTRLELEIAEYHRLLEGEA
;
A
#
# COMPACT_ATOMS: atom_id res chain seq x y z
N PHE A 1 -6.55 -58.30 -34.06
CA PHE A 1 -5.73 -57.23 -34.66
C PHE A 1 -5.76 -56.06 -33.70
N SER A 2 -4.69 -55.57 -33.07
CA SER A 2 -3.26 -55.78 -33.28
C SER A 2 -2.53 -55.45 -31.97
N ARG A 3 -1.42 -56.15 -31.73
CA ARG A 3 -0.45 -55.91 -30.66
C ARG A 3 0.14 -54.50 -30.76
N SER A 4 0.45 -53.89 -29.63
CA SER A 4 1.62 -53.02 -29.52
C SER A 4 2.45 -53.40 -28.31
N VAL A 5 3.75 -53.50 -28.55
CA VAL A 5 4.79 -54.09 -27.72
C VAL A 5 5.44 -52.97 -26.90
N VAL A 6 5.59 -53.20 -25.60
CA VAL A 6 6.38 -52.35 -24.70
C VAL A 6 7.85 -52.75 -24.84
N TYR A 7 8.70 -51.82 -25.28
CA TYR A 7 10.15 -51.96 -25.20
C TYR A 7 10.67 -50.97 -24.16
N SER A 8 11.11 -51.50 -23.01
CA SER A 8 11.83 -50.77 -21.97
C SER A 8 13.33 -51.02 -22.15
N SER A 9 14.02 -50.11 -22.83
CA SER A 9 15.48 -50.01 -22.78
C SER A 9 15.88 -48.84 -21.91
N SER A 10 16.40 -49.18 -20.74
CA SER A 10 16.99 -48.27 -19.77
C SER A 10 18.37 -47.82 -20.26
N SER A 11 18.45 -46.64 -20.85
CA SER A 11 19.71 -45.91 -21.03
C SER A 11 19.79 -44.82 -19.96
N ARG A 12 20.66 -45.05 -18.97
CA ARG A 12 21.01 -44.06 -17.94
C ARG A 12 21.85 -42.97 -18.58
N LEU A 13 21.20 -41.93 -19.11
CA LEU A 13 21.85 -40.66 -19.41
C LEU A 13 22.16 -39.96 -18.09
N GLY A 14 23.46 -39.82 -17.80
CA GLY A 14 23.96 -39.08 -16.65
C GLY A 14 23.48 -37.63 -16.72
N SER A 15 22.67 -37.24 -15.74
CA SER A 15 22.23 -35.86 -15.56
C SER A 15 23.43 -35.00 -15.17
N ALA A 16 23.97 -34.22 -16.11
CA ALA A 16 24.85 -33.11 -15.79
C ALA A 16 23.99 -31.99 -15.18
N ARG A 17 23.84 -31.99 -13.86
CA ARG A 17 23.24 -30.87 -13.14
C ARG A 17 24.24 -29.72 -13.06
N ALA A 18 23.76 -28.50 -13.37
CA ALA A 18 24.51 -27.28 -13.12
C ALA A 18 24.82 -27.13 -11.62
N PRO A 19 26.01 -26.62 -11.24
CA PRO A 19 26.35 -26.42 -9.83
C PRO A 19 25.40 -25.38 -9.23
N SER A 20 24.71 -25.75 -8.15
CA SER A 20 23.87 -24.82 -7.39
C SER A 20 24.72 -24.05 -6.38
N VAL A 21 24.70 -22.73 -6.45
CA VAL A 21 25.33 -21.84 -5.48
C VAL A 21 24.24 -21.37 -4.52
N TYR A 22 24.41 -21.65 -3.23
CA TYR A 22 23.53 -21.13 -2.18
C TYR A 22 24.31 -20.10 -1.35
N GLY A 23 23.89 -18.83 -1.41
CA GLY A 23 24.43 -17.75 -0.59
C GLY A 23 23.58 -17.55 0.65
N GLY A 24 24.13 -17.84 1.83
CA GLY A 24 23.49 -17.50 3.11
C GLY A 24 23.56 -15.99 3.36
N ALA A 25 22.43 -15.39 3.77
CA ALA A 25 22.40 -14.01 4.24
C ALA A 25 23.28 -13.88 5.49
N GLY A 26 24.37 -13.11 5.42
CA GLY A 26 25.28 -12.91 6.55
C GLY A 26 26.78 -12.82 6.23
N GLY A 27 27.20 -12.82 4.96
CA GLY A 27 28.54 -12.34 4.59
C GLY A 27 29.74 -13.22 4.98
N SER A 28 29.55 -14.50 5.32
CA SER A 28 30.66 -15.44 5.48
C SER A 28 30.29 -16.86 5.06
N GLY A 29 30.98 -17.38 4.03
CA GLY A 29 30.97 -18.78 3.63
C GLY A 29 30.16 -19.11 2.37
N VAL A 30 30.80 -19.07 1.20
CA VAL A 30 30.28 -19.71 -0.02
C VAL A 30 30.81 -21.14 -0.07
N ARG A 31 29.91 -22.14 -0.11
CA ARG A 31 30.30 -23.55 -0.34
C ARG A 31 29.85 -23.99 -1.72
N ILE A 32 30.81 -24.39 -2.55
CA ILE A 32 30.59 -24.90 -3.91
C ILE A 32 30.78 -26.41 -3.87
N SER A 33 29.74 -27.17 -4.18
CA SER A 33 29.83 -28.62 -4.34
C SER A 33 30.14 -28.94 -5.81
N ALA A 34 31.37 -29.35 -6.09
CA ALA A 34 31.79 -29.86 -7.40
C ALA A 34 31.92 -31.38 -7.36
N THR A 35 31.31 -32.09 -8.30
CA THR A 35 31.50 -33.53 -8.49
C THR A 35 32.83 -33.78 -9.21
N ARG A 36 33.80 -34.36 -8.51
CA ARG A 36 35.05 -34.86 -9.13
C ARG A 36 34.78 -36.20 -9.82
N ALA A 37 34.85 -36.22 -11.14
CA ALA A 37 34.96 -37.48 -11.91
C ALA A 37 36.42 -37.99 -11.88
N PRO A 38 36.68 -39.30 -11.72
CA PRO A 38 38.02 -39.84 -11.76
C PRO A 38 38.54 -39.85 -13.21
N ARG A 39 39.70 -39.24 -13.44
CA ARG A 39 40.44 -39.33 -14.70
C ARG A 39 41.37 -40.53 -14.61
N SER A 40 41.05 -41.60 -15.36
CA SER A 40 41.95 -42.72 -15.59
C SER A 40 42.96 -42.30 -16.67
N PHE A 41 44.24 -42.28 -16.34
CA PHE A 41 45.32 -42.11 -17.31
C PHE A 41 45.85 -43.50 -17.68
N SER A 42 45.86 -43.81 -18.97
CA SER A 42 46.48 -45.00 -19.54
C SER A 42 47.66 -44.54 -20.40
N SER A 43 48.86 -44.54 -19.83
CA SER A 43 50.11 -44.38 -20.60
C SER A 43 50.63 -45.75 -21.01
N ALA A 44 50.43 -46.09 -22.28
CA ALA A 44 51.14 -47.17 -22.96
C ALA A 44 52.62 -46.77 -23.11
N GLY A 45 53.50 -47.46 -22.38
CA GLY A 45 54.95 -47.35 -22.55
C GLY A 45 55.40 -48.26 -23.68
N ALA A 46 55.95 -47.65 -24.74
CA ALA A 46 56.63 -48.35 -25.82
C ALA A 46 58.14 -48.24 -25.63
N SER A 47 58.79 -49.38 -25.39
CA SER A 47 60.24 -49.55 -25.33
C SER A 47 60.87 -49.34 -26.70
N PHE A 48 61.92 -48.53 -26.76
CA PHE A 48 62.84 -48.45 -27.90
C PHE A 48 64.16 -49.13 -27.54
N SER A 49 64.47 -50.18 -28.30
CA SER A 49 65.74 -50.90 -28.29
C SER A 49 66.75 -50.20 -29.20
N SER A 50 67.99 -49.98 -28.72
CA SER A 50 69.13 -49.94 -29.62
C SER A 50 70.38 -50.48 -28.94
N SER A 51 70.82 -51.61 -29.46
CA SER A 51 72.10 -52.26 -29.27
C SER A 51 73.15 -51.62 -30.19
N SER A 52 74.32 -51.23 -29.68
CA SER A 52 75.55 -51.32 -30.48
C SER A 52 76.79 -51.36 -29.61
N SER A 53 77.45 -52.50 -29.70
CA SER A 53 78.79 -52.82 -29.20
C SER A 53 79.88 -52.05 -29.96
N GLY A 54 81.04 -51.87 -29.33
CA GLY A 54 82.31 -51.70 -30.05
C GLY A 54 83.07 -50.40 -29.82
N PHE A 55 83.86 -50.35 -28.74
CA PHE A 55 84.98 -49.43 -28.59
C PHE A 55 86.15 -49.86 -29.48
N ASN A 56 86.75 -48.95 -30.25
CA ASN A 56 88.16 -48.98 -30.64
C ASN A 56 88.68 -47.58 -31.00
N LEU A 57 89.94 -47.36 -30.64
CA LEU A 57 90.55 -46.10 -30.24
C LEU A 57 91.65 -45.69 -31.23
N VAL A 58 91.30 -44.97 -32.31
CA VAL A 58 92.25 -44.24 -33.17
C VAL A 58 91.49 -43.06 -33.79
N ASP A 59 91.50 -41.89 -33.15
CA ASP A 59 91.65 -40.57 -33.79
C ASP A 59 91.55 -39.44 -32.74
N ALA A 60 92.65 -39.17 -32.05
CA ALA A 60 92.74 -38.15 -31.00
C ALA A 60 93.16 -36.76 -31.53
N ILE A 61 92.95 -36.47 -32.83
CA ILE A 61 93.35 -35.20 -33.45
C ILE A 61 92.16 -34.38 -33.97
N ASP A 62 90.93 -34.92 -34.00
CA ASP A 62 89.71 -34.20 -34.44
C ASP A 62 88.72 -33.83 -33.30
N VAL A 63 89.11 -34.02 -32.04
CA VAL A 63 88.22 -33.78 -30.89
C VAL A 63 87.93 -32.29 -30.68
N SER A 64 88.85 -31.38 -31.02
CA SER A 64 88.65 -29.93 -30.82
C SER A 64 87.72 -29.27 -31.86
N ALA A 65 87.69 -29.78 -33.09
CA ALA A 65 86.77 -29.30 -34.13
C ALA A 65 85.35 -29.84 -33.88
N ASN A 66 85.23 -31.08 -33.43
CA ASN A 66 83.96 -31.67 -33.02
C ASN A 66 83.40 -31.00 -31.74
N GLU A 67 84.24 -30.66 -30.76
CA GLU A 67 83.82 -29.91 -29.57
C GLU A 67 83.36 -28.48 -29.93
N LYS A 68 84.06 -27.81 -30.85
CA LYS A 68 83.63 -26.49 -31.34
C LYS A 68 82.34 -26.54 -32.17
N ALA A 69 82.16 -27.56 -32.99
CA ALA A 69 80.94 -27.78 -33.77
C ALA A 69 79.74 -28.16 -32.89
N THR A 70 79.96 -28.96 -31.85
CA THR A 70 78.91 -29.27 -30.86
C THR A 70 78.56 -28.05 -30.01
N MET A 71 79.52 -27.21 -29.62
CA MET A 71 79.27 -25.92 -28.97
C MET A 71 78.53 -24.93 -29.87
N GLN A 72 78.84 -24.89 -31.17
CA GLN A 72 78.07 -24.09 -32.14
C GLN A 72 76.63 -24.61 -32.30
N ASN A 73 76.43 -25.93 -32.41
CA ASN A 73 75.09 -26.50 -32.48
C ASN A 73 74.26 -26.20 -31.21
N LEU A 74 74.89 -26.27 -30.03
CA LEU A 74 74.27 -25.88 -28.77
C LEU A 74 73.93 -24.40 -28.72
N ASN A 75 74.81 -23.53 -29.23
CA ASN A 75 74.55 -22.10 -29.32
C ASN A 75 73.45 -21.76 -30.33
N ASP A 76 73.39 -22.43 -31.49
CA ASP A 76 72.33 -22.28 -32.48
C ASP A 76 70.99 -22.78 -31.92
N ARG A 77 71.02 -23.87 -31.15
CA ARG A 77 69.86 -24.37 -30.42
C ARG A 77 69.43 -23.42 -29.31
N LEU A 78 70.37 -22.80 -28.59
CA LEU A 78 70.08 -21.79 -27.58
C LEU A 78 69.51 -20.52 -28.22
N ALA A 79 70.05 -20.08 -29.36
CA ALA A 79 69.53 -18.94 -30.13
C ALA A 79 68.09 -19.21 -30.61
N SER A 80 67.81 -20.40 -31.15
CA SER A 80 66.44 -20.79 -31.53
C SER A 80 65.50 -20.92 -30.32
N TYR A 81 66.00 -21.34 -29.15
CA TYR A 81 65.22 -21.31 -27.91
C TYR A 81 64.93 -19.88 -27.45
N LEU A 82 65.90 -18.96 -27.51
CA LEU A 82 65.71 -17.55 -27.17
C LEU A 82 64.71 -16.87 -28.13
N GLU A 83 64.82 -17.13 -29.43
CA GLU A 83 63.87 -16.64 -30.42
C GLU A 83 62.44 -17.16 -30.13
N LYS A 84 62.32 -18.45 -29.78
CA LYS A 84 61.04 -19.05 -29.41
C LYS A 84 60.48 -18.48 -28.11
N VAL A 85 61.32 -18.21 -27.11
CA VAL A 85 60.91 -17.55 -25.86
C VAL A 85 60.39 -16.15 -26.16
N ARG A 86 61.10 -15.38 -27.00
CA ARG A 86 60.66 -14.04 -27.40
C ARG A 86 59.32 -14.05 -28.13
N LEU A 87 59.12 -14.95 -29.08
CA LEU A 87 57.83 -15.10 -29.78
C LEU A 87 56.69 -15.51 -28.83
N LEU A 88 56.97 -16.37 -27.84
CA LEU A 88 56.00 -16.75 -26.82
C LEU A 88 55.69 -15.60 -25.85
N GLU A 89 56.67 -14.78 -25.49
CA GLU A 89 56.48 -13.57 -24.69
C GLU A 89 55.62 -12.54 -25.43
N GLU A 90 55.89 -12.31 -26.72
CA GLU A 90 55.08 -11.41 -27.56
C GLU A 90 53.64 -11.93 -27.72
N ALA A 91 53.46 -13.24 -27.94
CA ALA A 91 52.15 -13.87 -28.02
C ALA A 91 51.40 -13.80 -26.67
N ASN A 92 52.08 -14.03 -25.54
CA ASN A 92 51.50 -13.91 -24.21
C ASN A 92 51.09 -12.46 -23.92
N ALA A 93 51.93 -11.48 -24.24
CA ALA A 93 51.60 -10.05 -24.07
C ALA A 93 50.35 -9.66 -24.89
N ALA A 94 50.24 -10.15 -26.13
CA ALA A 94 49.06 -9.93 -26.96
C ALA A 94 47.80 -10.60 -26.39
N LEU A 95 47.92 -11.81 -25.83
CA LEU A 95 46.82 -12.50 -25.15
C LEU A 95 46.40 -11.77 -23.87
N GLU A 96 47.34 -11.28 -23.07
CA GLU A 96 47.06 -10.47 -21.88
C GLU A 96 46.32 -9.18 -22.23
N GLN A 97 46.71 -8.50 -23.32
CA GLN A 97 45.99 -7.32 -23.81
C GLN A 97 44.57 -7.67 -24.24
N LYS A 98 44.37 -8.77 -24.97
CA LYS A 98 43.02 -9.24 -25.34
C LYS A 98 42.17 -9.61 -24.12
N ILE A 99 42.77 -10.22 -23.10
CA ILE A 99 42.08 -10.53 -21.84
C ILE A 99 41.68 -9.24 -21.13
N LYS A 100 42.58 -8.25 -21.04
CA LYS A 100 42.27 -6.93 -20.44
C LYS A 100 41.13 -6.23 -21.18
N GLN A 101 41.19 -6.14 -22.51
CA GLN A 101 40.13 -5.55 -23.32
C GLN A 101 38.80 -6.30 -23.18
N PHE A 102 38.84 -7.63 -23.14
CA PHE A 102 37.65 -8.44 -22.91
C PHE A 102 37.06 -8.23 -21.52
N LEU A 103 37.90 -8.10 -20.49
CA LEU A 103 37.48 -7.80 -19.12
C LEU A 103 36.92 -6.39 -18.99
N GLU A 104 37.49 -5.38 -19.65
CA GLU A 104 36.95 -4.02 -19.69
C GLU A 104 35.58 -4.00 -20.39
N THR A 105 35.49 -4.62 -21.57
CA THR A 105 34.22 -4.76 -22.32
C THR A 105 33.17 -5.58 -21.54
N LYS A 106 33.60 -6.53 -20.67
CA LYS A 106 32.74 -7.31 -19.77
C LYS A 106 32.51 -6.70 -18.39
N ALA A 107 33.29 -5.72 -17.98
CA ALA A 107 33.03 -4.91 -16.79
C ALA A 107 31.99 -3.82 -17.13
N GLU A 108 31.95 -3.37 -18.39
CA GLU A 108 31.00 -2.37 -18.89
C GLU A 108 29.61 -2.86 -19.39
N PRO A 109 29.17 -4.14 -19.36
CA PRO A 109 27.82 -4.52 -19.74
C PRO A 109 26.99 -4.86 -18.50
N ARG A 110 26.48 -3.85 -17.78
CA ARG A 110 25.17 -3.87 -17.07
C ARG A 110 24.93 -2.71 -16.08
N SER A 111 25.38 -1.49 -16.36
CA SER A 111 24.72 -0.31 -15.75
C SER A 111 23.35 -0.03 -16.40
N HIS A 112 22.63 -1.07 -16.83
CA HIS A 112 21.27 -0.97 -17.34
C HIS A 112 20.35 -0.61 -16.18
N ASN A 113 20.06 0.67 -16.02
CA ASN A 113 18.88 1.21 -15.31
C ASN A 113 18.59 0.67 -13.90
N SER A 114 19.56 0.07 -13.19
CA SER A 114 19.35 -0.38 -11.80
C SER A 114 18.93 0.76 -10.90
N SER A 115 19.41 1.99 -11.17
CA SER A 115 18.96 3.21 -10.48
C SER A 115 17.47 3.45 -10.65
N ALA A 116 16.95 3.40 -11.88
CA ALA A 116 15.51 3.65 -12.13
C ALA A 116 14.61 2.59 -11.47
N TYR A 117 15.05 1.33 -11.41
CA TYR A 117 14.33 0.29 -10.67
C TYR A 117 14.44 0.47 -9.16
N GLN A 118 15.59 0.91 -8.65
CA GLN A 118 15.78 1.22 -7.23
C GLN A 118 14.90 2.40 -6.79
N ASP A 119 14.81 3.45 -7.60
CA ASP A 119 13.93 4.61 -7.37
C ASP A 119 12.45 4.21 -7.42
N ALA A 120 12.06 3.32 -8.35
CA ALA A 120 10.71 2.80 -8.40
C ALA A 120 10.38 1.93 -7.18
N ILE A 121 11.33 1.11 -6.72
CA ILE A 121 11.17 0.27 -5.53
C ILE A 121 11.07 1.12 -4.26
N SER A 122 11.90 2.17 -4.11
CA SER A 122 11.82 3.06 -2.94
C SER A 122 10.50 3.81 -2.92
N ASN A 123 10.05 4.35 -4.06
CA ASN A 123 8.74 5.00 -4.15
C ASN A 123 7.58 4.06 -3.79
N LEU A 124 7.63 2.79 -4.21
CA LEU A 124 6.63 1.79 -3.83
C LEU A 124 6.67 1.48 -2.34
N GLN A 125 7.87 1.40 -1.74
CA GLN A 125 8.01 1.21 -0.29
C GLN A 125 7.43 2.38 0.50
N ASP A 126 7.71 3.61 0.08
CA ASP A 126 7.16 4.81 0.72
C ASP A 126 5.63 4.86 0.62
N GLN A 127 5.07 4.52 -0.55
CA GLN A 127 3.62 4.41 -0.71
C GLN A 127 3.00 3.35 0.21
N ILE A 128 3.67 2.21 0.40
CA ILE A 128 3.22 1.17 1.33
C ILE A 128 3.25 1.69 2.76
N LEU A 129 4.34 2.34 3.18
CA LEU A 129 4.47 2.89 4.53
C LEU A 129 3.41 3.97 4.80
N ASP A 130 3.17 4.86 3.85
CA ASP A 130 2.12 5.87 3.96
C ASP A 130 0.73 5.24 4.01
N ALA A 131 0.48 4.20 3.21
CA ALA A 131 -0.77 3.45 3.26
C ALA A 131 -0.94 2.74 4.60
N THR A 132 0.12 2.14 5.16
CA THR A 132 0.09 1.53 6.50
C THR A 132 -0.19 2.56 7.59
N ARG A 133 0.44 3.75 7.52
CA ARG A 133 0.19 4.84 8.46
C ARG A 133 -1.24 5.36 8.37
N ARG A 134 -1.75 5.57 7.14
CA ARG A 134 -3.15 5.97 6.90
C ARG A 134 -4.12 4.92 7.41
N ASN A 135 -3.84 3.65 7.16
CA ASN A 135 -4.67 2.54 7.63
C ASN A 135 -4.68 2.48 9.16
N GLY A 136 -3.53 2.62 9.82
CA GLY A 136 -3.45 2.73 11.28
C GLY A 136 -4.26 3.90 11.83
N GLY A 137 -4.20 5.07 11.18
CA GLY A 137 -5.04 6.22 11.53
C GLY A 137 -6.55 5.93 11.39
N LEU A 138 -6.95 5.26 10.32
CA LEU A 138 -8.35 4.84 10.11
C LEU A 138 -8.81 3.84 11.17
N TYR A 139 -7.99 2.86 11.54
CA TYR A 139 -8.31 1.92 12.62
C TYR A 139 -8.56 2.63 13.95
N LEU A 140 -7.70 3.59 14.32
CA LEU A 140 -7.89 4.38 15.53
C LEU A 140 -9.16 5.24 15.47
N ALA A 141 -9.46 5.83 14.32
CA ALA A 141 -10.70 6.61 14.14
C ALA A 141 -11.94 5.72 14.26
N VAL A 142 -11.91 4.51 13.70
CA VAL A 142 -12.98 3.51 13.83
C VAL A 142 -13.17 3.10 15.28
N ASP A 143 -12.09 2.82 16.00
CA ASP A 143 -12.19 2.41 17.41
C ASP A 143 -12.68 3.56 18.29
N ASN A 144 -12.24 4.80 18.03
CA ASN A 144 -12.78 5.98 18.72
C ASN A 144 -14.28 6.16 18.45
N ALA A 145 -14.72 6.06 17.19
CA ALA A 145 -16.13 6.17 16.83
C ALA A 145 -16.98 5.07 17.47
N LYS A 146 -16.45 3.83 17.57
CA LYS A 146 -17.13 2.74 18.29
C LYS A 146 -17.25 3.03 19.78
N LEU A 147 -16.17 3.46 20.44
CA LEU A 147 -16.21 3.82 21.86
C LEU A 147 -17.20 4.95 22.12
N ALA A 148 -17.22 5.99 21.27
CA ALA A 148 -18.20 7.06 21.36
C ALA A 148 -19.64 6.57 21.16
N ALA A 149 -19.87 5.64 20.22
CA ALA A 149 -21.19 5.04 20.00
C ALA A 149 -21.64 4.20 21.21
N ASP A 150 -20.74 3.43 21.81
CA ASP A 150 -21.02 2.65 23.03
C ASP A 150 -21.29 3.58 24.23
N ASP A 151 -20.57 4.69 24.36
CA ASP A 151 -20.84 5.71 25.38
C ASP A 151 -22.22 6.35 25.19
N PHE A 152 -22.63 6.66 23.97
CA PHE A 152 -23.98 7.18 23.72
C PHE A 152 -25.06 6.12 23.96
N LYS A 153 -24.79 4.86 23.62
CA LYS A 153 -25.70 3.76 23.86
C LYS A 153 -25.94 3.56 25.36
N THR A 154 -24.89 3.53 26.18
CA THR A 154 -25.02 3.40 27.64
C THR A 154 -25.74 4.60 28.25
N LYS A 155 -25.45 5.83 27.78
CA LYS A 155 -26.21 7.04 28.19
C LYS A 155 -27.69 6.94 27.84
N TYR A 156 -28.02 6.48 26.64
CA TYR A 156 -29.40 6.28 26.21
C TYR A 156 -30.12 5.22 27.06
N GLU A 157 -29.47 4.09 27.34
CA GLU A 157 -30.03 3.04 28.20
C GLU A 157 -30.28 3.56 29.63
N ASN A 158 -29.37 4.37 30.18
CA ASN A 158 -29.53 5.01 31.47
C ASN A 158 -30.70 6.02 31.49
N GLU A 159 -30.79 6.91 30.49
CA GLU A 159 -31.91 7.85 30.38
C GLU A 159 -33.26 7.14 30.18
N LEU A 160 -33.28 6.06 29.40
CA LEU A 160 -34.47 5.25 29.19
C LEU A 160 -34.92 4.60 30.51
N ALA A 161 -33.99 4.04 31.27
CA ALA A 161 -34.29 3.46 32.58
C ALA A 161 -34.84 4.51 33.56
N MET A 162 -34.25 5.71 33.57
CA MET A 162 -34.74 6.85 34.37
C MET A 162 -36.11 7.34 33.91
N ARG A 163 -36.40 7.36 32.60
CA ARG A 163 -37.74 7.69 32.11
C ARG A 163 -38.76 6.65 32.56
N GLN A 164 -38.44 5.37 32.43
CA GLN A 164 -39.34 4.29 32.83
C GLN A 164 -39.63 4.32 34.33
N SER A 165 -38.65 4.64 35.18
CA SER A 165 -38.89 4.79 36.63
C SER A 165 -39.80 5.98 36.93
N VAL A 166 -39.56 7.14 36.30
CA VAL A 166 -40.42 8.32 36.47
C VAL A 166 -41.85 8.06 35.94
N GLU A 167 -41.99 7.37 34.82
CA GLU A 167 -43.30 6.97 34.28
C GLU A 167 -44.03 6.01 35.24
N ALA A 168 -43.32 5.07 35.85
CA ALA A 168 -43.86 4.18 36.88
C ALA A 168 -44.31 4.96 38.13
N ASP A 169 -43.52 5.94 38.58
CA ASP A 169 -43.86 6.82 39.70
C ASP A 169 -45.10 7.66 39.40
N ILE A 170 -45.20 8.26 38.21
CA ILE A 170 -46.39 9.01 37.75
C ILE A 170 -47.62 8.10 37.72
N ALA A 171 -47.48 6.88 37.20
CA ALA A 171 -48.58 5.91 37.19
C ALA A 171 -48.99 5.51 38.62
N GLY A 172 -48.03 5.36 39.54
CA GLY A 172 -48.27 5.12 40.96
C GLY A 172 -49.02 6.27 41.64
N LEU A 173 -48.57 7.51 41.44
CA LEU A 173 -49.22 8.71 41.97
C LEU A 173 -50.64 8.89 41.43
N LYS A 174 -50.88 8.60 40.14
CA LYS A 174 -52.24 8.60 39.55
C LYS A 174 -53.14 7.58 40.25
N LYS A 175 -52.66 6.36 40.48
CA LYS A 175 -53.43 5.34 41.23
C LYS A 175 -53.71 5.76 42.67
N LEU A 176 -52.76 6.40 43.35
CA LEU A 176 -52.98 6.92 44.70
C LEU A 176 -54.02 8.05 44.72
N LEU A 177 -53.97 8.96 43.75
CA LEU A 177 -54.97 10.01 43.57
C LEU A 177 -56.36 9.41 43.30
N ASP A 178 -56.46 8.43 42.41
CA ASP A 178 -57.70 7.70 42.13
C ASP A 178 -58.23 6.98 43.37
N SER A 179 -57.35 6.40 44.20
CA SER A 179 -57.72 5.73 45.45
C SER A 179 -58.23 6.73 46.49
N LEU A 180 -57.52 7.85 46.68
CA LEU A 180 -57.93 8.92 47.61
C LEU A 180 -59.23 9.58 47.19
N THR A 181 -59.45 9.79 45.88
CA THR A 181 -60.72 10.31 45.37
C THR A 181 -61.85 9.33 45.58
N LEU A 182 -61.63 8.02 45.39
CA LEU A 182 -62.60 6.98 45.71
C LEU A 182 -62.91 6.93 47.22
N GLU A 183 -61.90 6.99 48.09
CA GLU A 183 -62.07 7.04 49.55
C GLU A 183 -62.83 8.29 50.00
N ARG A 184 -62.49 9.46 49.44
CA ARG A 184 -63.21 10.72 49.66
C ARG A 184 -64.68 10.61 49.26
N TRP A 185 -64.96 10.03 48.09
CA TRP A 185 -66.32 9.74 47.62
C TRP A 185 -67.06 8.78 48.56
N ARG A 186 -66.41 7.69 48.98
CA ARG A 186 -66.96 6.68 49.91
C ARG A 186 -67.23 7.28 51.30
N SER A 187 -66.41 8.21 51.75
CA SER A 187 -66.57 8.91 53.03
C SER A 187 -67.65 10.01 52.99
N GLY A 188 -68.24 10.32 51.82
CA GLY A 188 -69.32 11.30 51.69
C GLY A 188 -68.91 12.76 51.95
N SER A 189 -67.61 13.07 52.04
CA SER A 189 -67.10 14.43 52.25
C SER A 189 -67.05 15.18 50.90
N ALA A 190 -68.17 15.83 50.56
CA ALA A 190 -68.23 16.77 49.45
C ALA A 190 -67.36 18.03 49.74
N PRO A 191 -66.69 18.64 48.75
CA PRO A 191 -65.85 19.83 48.92
C PRO A 191 -66.61 21.08 49.42
N VAL A 192 -67.95 21.01 49.41
CA VAL A 192 -68.84 22.06 49.90
C VAL A 192 -68.91 22.08 51.44
N ALA A 193 -68.71 20.94 52.10
CA ALA A 193 -68.79 20.84 53.56
C ALA A 193 -67.62 21.54 54.26
N ASP A 194 -66.38 21.36 53.76
CA ASP A 194 -65.19 21.97 54.39
C ASP A 194 -65.18 23.51 54.25
N ARG A 195 -65.71 24.06 53.15
CA ARG A 195 -65.90 25.52 53.00
C ARG A 195 -67.02 26.05 53.89
N ALA A 196 -68.09 25.28 54.10
CA ALA A 196 -69.18 25.66 54.99
C ALA A 196 -68.77 25.63 56.46
N LEU A 197 -67.98 24.64 56.88
CA LEU A 197 -67.40 24.56 58.23
C LEU A 197 -66.43 25.73 58.50
N CYS A 198 -65.52 26.02 57.56
CA CYS A 198 -64.58 27.13 57.73
C CYS A 198 -65.29 28.51 57.74
N ALA A 199 -66.36 28.67 56.95
CA ALA A 199 -67.20 29.86 57.01
C ALA A 199 -68.02 29.96 58.31
N GLN A 200 -68.47 28.83 58.85
CA GLN A 200 -69.21 28.76 60.12
C GLN A 200 -68.30 29.03 61.32
N ASP A 201 -67.06 28.53 61.30
CA ASP A 201 -66.04 28.79 62.34
C ASP A 201 -65.62 30.27 62.35
N LEU A 202 -65.43 30.89 61.18
CA LEU A 202 -65.18 32.34 61.08
C LEU A 202 -66.35 33.19 61.60
N LEU A 203 -67.60 32.73 61.42
CA LEU A 203 -68.79 33.37 61.96
C LEU A 203 -68.93 33.17 63.47
N ALA A 204 -68.56 32.00 63.99
CA ALA A 204 -68.55 31.67 65.41
C ALA A 204 -67.45 32.42 66.18
N LEU A 205 -66.25 32.58 65.60
CA LEU A 205 -65.20 33.44 66.15
C LEU A 205 -65.60 34.92 66.11
N ARG A 206 -66.34 35.35 65.08
CA ARG A 206 -66.86 36.73 64.99
C ARG A 206 -67.98 37.01 66.00
N SER A 207 -68.79 36.02 66.36
CA SER A 207 -69.84 36.16 67.39
C SER A 207 -69.29 36.05 68.82
N GLN A 208 -68.20 35.32 69.05
CA GLN A 208 -67.49 35.31 70.34
C GLN A 208 -66.78 36.64 70.67
N MET A 209 -66.45 37.46 69.67
CA MET A 209 -65.77 38.74 69.84
C MET A 209 -66.73 39.95 70.03
N GLY A 210 -68.04 39.70 70.13
CA GLY A 210 -69.09 40.73 70.26
C GLY A 210 -69.59 41.01 71.68
N GLY A 211 -68.82 40.65 72.71
CA GLY A 211 -69.17 40.90 74.12
C GLY A 211 -68.66 42.26 74.58
N GLN A 212 -69.52 43.27 74.61
CA GLN A 212 -69.24 44.56 75.23
C GLN A 212 -69.25 44.40 76.76
N VAL A 213 -68.09 44.10 77.34
CA VAL A 213 -67.89 44.05 78.79
C VAL A 213 -67.32 45.40 79.24
N ASN A 214 -68.16 46.23 79.86
CA ASN A 214 -67.72 47.43 80.56
C ASN A 214 -67.11 46.99 81.90
N VAL A 215 -65.77 46.95 81.99
CA VAL A 215 -65.06 46.77 83.25
C VAL A 215 -64.32 48.08 83.52
N GLU A 216 -64.87 48.87 84.42
CA GLU A 216 -64.16 50.01 85.02
C GLU A 216 -63.11 49.43 85.97
N VAL A 217 -61.85 49.40 85.52
CA VAL A 217 -60.69 49.09 86.36
C VAL A 217 -59.85 50.35 86.47
N ASP A 218 -59.74 50.81 87.70
CA ASP A 218 -58.92 51.92 88.18
C ASP A 218 -57.45 51.74 87.73
N ALA A 219 -56.94 52.68 86.95
CA ALA A 219 -55.59 52.65 86.37
C ALA A 219 -54.74 53.80 86.94
N PRO A 220 -53.56 53.52 87.53
CA PRO A 220 -52.67 54.56 88.05
C PRO A 220 -51.98 55.34 86.92
N ALA A 221 -51.65 56.60 87.20
CA ALA A 221 -50.83 57.57 86.45
C ALA A 221 -50.74 57.38 84.92
N GLN A 222 -51.52 58.22 84.22
CA GLN A 222 -51.55 58.41 82.78
C GLN A 222 -50.14 58.53 82.17
N GLU A 223 -49.63 57.46 81.55
CA GLU A 223 -48.48 57.56 80.65
C GLU A 223 -48.88 58.44 79.45
N ASP A 224 -47.99 59.35 79.06
CA ASP A 224 -48.22 60.28 77.95
C ASP A 224 -48.49 59.50 76.66
N LEU A 225 -49.77 59.32 76.34
CA LEU A 225 -50.24 58.65 75.11
C LEU A 225 -49.62 59.23 73.84
N SER A 226 -49.28 60.53 73.86
CA SER A 226 -48.56 61.20 72.78
C SER A 226 -47.16 60.62 72.56
N SER A 227 -46.43 60.30 73.64
CA SER A 227 -45.11 59.68 73.61
C SER A 227 -45.18 58.24 73.10
N VAL A 228 -46.16 57.46 73.57
CA VAL A 228 -46.39 56.08 73.11
C VAL A 228 -46.79 56.04 71.64
N LEU A 229 -47.69 56.93 71.19
CA LEU A 229 -48.09 57.04 69.78
C LEU A 229 -46.93 57.50 68.88
N ALA A 230 -46.06 58.39 69.36
CA ALA A 230 -44.85 58.80 68.65
C ALA A 230 -43.85 57.64 68.51
N SER A 231 -43.60 56.89 69.59
CA SER A 231 -42.74 55.69 69.57
C SER A 231 -43.27 54.61 68.62
N ILE A 232 -44.58 54.40 68.58
CA ILE A 232 -45.22 53.47 67.63
C ILE A 232 -45.05 53.98 66.19
N ARG A 233 -45.23 55.27 65.93
CA ARG A 233 -45.00 55.86 64.61
C ARG A 233 -43.54 55.69 64.17
N ASP A 234 -42.58 56.00 65.02
CA ASP A 234 -41.16 55.85 64.74
C ASP A 234 -40.78 54.38 64.47
N HIS A 235 -41.38 53.44 65.22
CA HIS A 235 -41.20 52.01 64.98
C HIS A 235 -41.73 51.59 63.61
N TYR A 236 -42.92 52.05 63.22
CA TYR A 236 -43.49 51.76 61.90
C TYR A 236 -42.71 52.44 60.77
N GLU A 237 -42.23 53.67 60.94
CA GLU A 237 -41.35 54.32 59.96
C GLU A 237 -40.02 53.58 59.81
N LEU A 238 -39.43 53.11 60.91
CA LEU A 238 -38.22 52.30 60.87
C LEU A 238 -38.47 50.99 60.13
N VAL A 239 -39.54 50.26 60.45
CA VAL A 239 -39.90 48.99 59.78
C VAL A 239 -40.22 49.22 58.31
N ALA A 240 -40.98 50.26 57.96
CA ALA A 240 -41.28 50.60 56.57
C ALA A 240 -40.01 50.99 55.79
N SER A 241 -39.09 51.74 56.41
CA SER A 241 -37.82 52.10 55.79
C SER A 241 -36.89 50.90 55.62
N LYS A 242 -36.87 49.97 56.57
CA LYS A 242 -36.11 48.70 56.47
C LYS A 242 -36.70 47.84 55.36
N ASN A 243 -38.00 47.61 55.38
CA ASN A 243 -38.68 46.81 54.37
C ASN A 243 -38.47 47.38 52.95
N ARG A 244 -38.51 48.71 52.79
CA ARG A 244 -38.19 49.36 51.51
C ARG A 244 -36.76 49.08 51.06
N ARG A 245 -35.77 49.22 51.96
CA ARG A 245 -34.36 48.91 51.63
C ARG A 245 -34.15 47.44 51.32
N ASP A 246 -34.79 46.54 52.06
CA ASP A 246 -34.68 45.09 51.87
C ASP A 246 -35.29 44.67 50.53
N ILE A 247 -36.43 45.27 50.15
CA ILE A 247 -37.05 45.07 48.84
C ILE A 247 -36.16 45.62 47.72
N GLU A 248 -35.62 46.84 47.86
CA GLU A 248 -34.69 47.43 46.89
C GLU A 248 -33.43 46.56 46.72
N ALA A 249 -32.83 46.09 47.81
CA ALA A 249 -31.67 45.21 47.79
C ALA A 249 -31.99 43.84 47.16
N TRP A 250 -33.16 43.27 47.47
CA TRP A 250 -33.61 42.02 46.87
C TRP A 250 -33.84 42.17 45.36
N PHE A 251 -34.48 43.27 44.92
CA PHE A 251 -34.65 43.56 43.50
C PHE A 251 -33.30 43.76 42.81
N GLN A 252 -32.37 44.51 43.40
CA GLN A 252 -31.03 44.70 42.85
C GLN A 252 -30.30 43.36 42.69
N ALA A 253 -30.28 42.53 43.75
CA ALA A 253 -29.66 41.22 43.71
C ALA A 253 -30.28 40.33 42.62
N LYS A 254 -31.62 40.34 42.47
CA LYS A 254 -32.30 39.56 41.44
C LYS A 254 -32.03 40.09 40.03
N THR A 255 -31.95 41.40 39.85
CA THR A 255 -31.57 41.99 38.56
C THR A 255 -30.12 41.70 38.18
N GLU A 256 -29.19 41.70 39.15
CA GLU A 256 -27.79 41.32 38.90
C GLU A 256 -27.65 39.85 38.53
N GLU A 257 -28.37 38.96 39.22
CA GLU A 257 -28.41 37.54 38.89
C GLU A 257 -28.96 37.31 37.47
N LEU A 258 -30.08 37.95 37.14
CA LEU A 258 -30.68 37.85 35.81
C LEU A 258 -29.75 38.42 34.73
N ASN A 259 -29.03 39.50 35.02
CA ASN A 259 -28.07 40.08 34.09
C ASN A 259 -26.86 39.15 33.87
N LYS A 260 -26.38 38.45 34.91
CA LYS A 260 -25.32 37.43 34.79
C LYS A 260 -25.78 36.24 33.95
N GLU A 261 -27.01 35.77 34.17
CA GLU A 261 -27.59 34.67 33.39
C GLU A 261 -27.80 35.05 31.93
N VAL A 262 -28.29 36.27 31.66
CA VAL A 262 -28.40 36.80 30.29
C VAL A 262 -27.02 36.91 29.64
N ALA A 263 -26.01 37.42 30.35
CA ALA A 263 -24.65 37.50 29.81
C ALA A 263 -24.09 36.12 29.45
N ALA A 264 -24.20 35.15 30.34
CA ALA A 264 -23.78 33.77 30.09
C ALA A 264 -24.55 33.15 28.90
N SER A 265 -25.87 33.30 28.87
CA SER A 265 -26.71 32.82 27.76
C SER A 265 -26.35 33.48 26.43
N THR A 266 -26.00 34.77 26.42
CA THR A 266 -25.55 35.44 25.20
C THR A 266 -24.18 34.95 24.73
N GLU A 267 -23.27 34.64 25.64
CA GLU A 267 -21.96 34.06 25.33
C GLU A 267 -22.11 32.65 24.74
N ASP A 268 -22.94 31.81 25.36
CA ASP A 268 -23.26 30.46 24.87
C ASP A 268 -23.93 30.49 23.48
N LEU A 269 -24.82 31.45 23.24
CA LEU A 269 -25.42 31.66 21.92
C LEU A 269 -24.39 32.11 20.88
N GLN A 270 -23.41 32.95 21.27
CA GLN A 270 -22.35 33.38 20.37
C GLN A 270 -21.37 32.25 20.05
N SER A 271 -20.99 31.44 21.05
CA SER A 271 -20.12 30.28 20.85
C SER A 271 -20.79 29.24 19.94
N SER A 272 -22.05 28.88 20.22
CA SER A 272 -22.83 27.97 19.37
C SER A 272 -22.99 28.51 17.94
N ARG A 273 -23.23 29.81 17.77
CA ARG A 273 -23.28 30.43 16.44
C ARG A 273 -21.95 30.32 15.70
N SER A 274 -20.82 30.49 16.40
CA SER A 274 -19.49 30.35 15.81
C SER A 274 -19.20 28.91 15.38
N GLU A 275 -19.56 27.92 16.20
CA GLU A 275 -19.45 26.50 15.87
C GLU A 275 -20.30 26.14 14.65
N ILE A 276 -21.53 26.62 14.56
CA ILE A 276 -22.40 26.42 13.40
C ILE A 276 -21.75 27.02 12.13
N THR A 277 -21.13 28.20 12.23
CA THR A 277 -20.44 28.79 11.07
C THR A 277 -19.19 28.01 10.65
N GLU A 278 -18.46 27.43 11.60
CA GLU A 278 -17.29 26.60 11.31
C GLU A 278 -17.69 25.28 10.67
N VAL A 279 -18.70 24.60 11.23
CA VAL A 279 -19.26 23.37 10.64
C VAL A 279 -19.78 23.63 9.22
N LYS A 280 -20.45 24.77 8.98
CA LYS A 280 -20.87 25.15 7.63
C LYS A 280 -19.68 25.37 6.69
N ARG A 281 -18.59 25.98 7.16
CA ARG A 281 -17.36 26.14 6.37
C ARG A 281 -16.73 24.79 6.03
N VAL A 282 -16.62 23.89 7.00
CA VAL A 282 -16.09 22.53 6.79
C VAL A 282 -16.96 21.76 5.81
N LEU A 283 -18.30 21.83 5.94
CA LEU A 283 -19.24 21.20 5.02
C LEU A 283 -19.05 21.73 3.59
N GLN A 284 -18.98 23.05 3.41
CA GLN A 284 -18.69 23.65 2.10
C GLN A 284 -17.33 23.20 1.53
N GLY A 285 -16.30 23.11 2.38
CA GLY A 285 -14.99 22.59 1.99
C GLY A 285 -15.06 21.13 1.50
N LEU A 286 -15.75 20.27 2.26
CA LEU A 286 -15.96 18.86 1.91
C LEU A 286 -16.84 18.70 0.66
N GLU A 287 -17.83 19.57 0.45
CA GLU A 287 -18.67 19.55 -0.75
C GLU A 287 -17.89 19.98 -1.99
N ILE A 288 -16.99 20.98 -1.86
CA ILE A 288 -16.06 21.35 -2.92
C ILE A 288 -15.07 20.21 -3.20
N GLU A 289 -14.58 19.53 -2.16
CA GLU A 289 -13.68 18.38 -2.34
C GLU A 289 -14.41 17.20 -3.00
N LEU A 290 -15.65 16.92 -2.61
CA LEU A 290 -16.51 15.93 -3.25
C LEU A 290 -16.78 16.30 -4.71
N GLN A 291 -17.10 17.55 -5.01
CA GLN A 291 -17.28 18.03 -6.39
C GLN A 291 -15.98 17.96 -7.19
N SER A 292 -14.84 18.25 -6.58
CA SER A 292 -13.50 18.12 -7.18
C SER A 292 -13.20 16.66 -7.50
N GLN A 293 -13.45 15.75 -6.56
CA GLN A 293 -13.29 14.31 -6.77
C GLN A 293 -14.29 13.78 -7.79
N LEU A 294 -15.54 14.22 -7.79
CA LEU A 294 -16.54 13.86 -8.80
C LEU A 294 -16.18 14.43 -10.18
N SER A 295 -15.59 15.62 -10.25
CA SER A 295 -15.01 16.18 -11.47
C SER A 295 -13.78 15.36 -11.91
N MET A 296 -12.97 14.89 -10.96
CA MET A 296 -11.92 13.89 -11.20
C MET A 296 -12.48 12.50 -11.51
N VAL A 297 -13.77 12.21 -11.29
CA VAL A 297 -14.40 10.90 -11.51
C VAL A 297 -15.27 10.88 -12.78
N GLY A 298 -15.81 12.02 -13.23
CA GLY A 298 -16.40 12.19 -14.55
C GLY A 298 -17.64 11.34 -14.80
N LEU A 299 -18.65 11.39 -13.92
CA LEU A 299 -19.98 10.81 -14.16
C LEU A 299 -21.05 11.68 -13.48
N SER A 300 -21.46 12.79 -14.12
CA SER A 300 -22.81 13.42 -14.06
C SER A 300 -22.74 14.92 -14.44
N GLY A 301 -23.21 15.29 -15.65
CA GLY A 301 -23.57 16.68 -16.03
C GLY A 301 -22.92 17.27 -17.31
N PRO A 302 -23.67 17.96 -18.21
CA PRO A 302 -23.17 18.56 -19.46
C PRO A 302 -22.54 20.00 -19.27
N PRO A 303 -21.89 20.60 -20.31
CA PRO A 303 -20.54 21.25 -20.28
C PRO A 303 -20.56 22.79 -20.03
N PRO A 304 -19.43 23.55 -19.87
CA PRO A 304 -18.12 23.36 -20.53
C PRO A 304 -16.82 23.63 -19.72
N ARG A 305 -15.71 23.22 -20.36
CA ARG A 305 -14.27 23.49 -20.07
C ARG A 305 -13.48 22.39 -19.35
N LEU A 306 -13.13 21.40 -20.17
CA LEU A 306 -11.78 20.89 -20.46
C LEU A 306 -10.94 20.18 -19.37
N VAL A 307 -10.87 18.85 -19.57
CA VAL A 307 -9.63 18.04 -19.78
C VAL A 307 -8.70 17.83 -18.59
N PRO A 308 -8.99 16.81 -17.75
CA PRO A 308 -7.88 15.93 -17.33
C PRO A 308 -8.12 14.42 -17.58
N LYS A 309 -9.38 13.95 -17.55
CA LYS A 309 -9.67 12.51 -17.69
C LYS A 309 -9.60 12.03 -19.13
N ALA A 310 -10.21 12.79 -20.03
CA ALA A 310 -10.13 12.57 -21.46
C ALA A 310 -8.69 12.67 -21.98
N SER A 311 -7.81 13.46 -21.33
CA SER A 311 -6.40 13.50 -21.70
C SER A 311 -5.64 12.24 -21.28
N VAL A 312 -5.92 11.67 -20.10
CA VAL A 312 -5.23 10.44 -19.68
C VAL A 312 -5.72 9.26 -20.51
N GLU A 313 -7.03 9.12 -20.71
CA GLU A 313 -7.61 8.10 -21.59
C GLU A 313 -7.18 8.29 -23.05
N GLY A 314 -7.09 9.54 -23.52
CA GLY A 314 -6.54 9.86 -24.84
C GLY A 314 -5.08 9.47 -24.99
N THR A 315 -4.23 9.78 -23.99
CA THR A 315 -2.82 9.35 -24.02
C THR A 315 -2.68 7.83 -23.98
N LEU A 316 -3.53 7.13 -23.24
CA LEU A 316 -3.53 5.66 -23.22
C LEU A 316 -3.92 5.11 -24.60
N ALA A 317 -4.98 5.62 -25.22
CA ALA A 317 -5.40 5.22 -26.56
C ALA A 317 -4.31 5.52 -27.62
N ASP A 318 -3.64 6.67 -27.54
CA ASP A 318 -2.54 7.03 -28.43
C ASP A 318 -1.35 6.09 -28.29
N THR A 319 -0.98 5.72 -27.06
CA THR A 319 0.10 4.73 -26.85
C THR A 319 -0.27 3.35 -27.39
N GLN A 320 -1.50 2.89 -27.15
CA GLN A 320 -2.00 1.62 -27.69
C GLN A 320 -1.98 1.61 -29.23
N ASN A 321 -2.43 2.69 -29.88
CA ASN A 321 -2.41 2.83 -31.33
C ASN A 321 -0.99 2.83 -31.90
N ARG A 322 -0.02 3.48 -31.22
CA ARG A 322 1.39 3.43 -31.63
C ARG A 322 1.96 2.02 -31.57
N TYR A 323 1.71 1.29 -30.49
CA TYR A 323 2.17 -0.10 -30.36
C TYR A 323 1.50 -1.02 -31.37
N ALA A 324 0.19 -0.86 -31.62
CA ALA A 324 -0.53 -1.62 -32.64
C ALA A 324 0.06 -1.37 -34.05
N ASN A 325 0.40 -0.12 -34.36
CA ASN A 325 1.03 0.23 -35.64
C ASN A 325 2.44 -0.36 -35.79
N MET A 326 3.26 -0.33 -34.72
CA MET A 326 4.57 -0.99 -34.74
C MET A 326 4.44 -2.50 -34.93
N LEU A 327 3.51 -3.14 -34.21
CA LEU A 327 3.25 -4.57 -34.33
C LEU A 327 2.79 -4.94 -35.76
N ALA A 328 1.89 -4.14 -36.34
CA ALA A 328 1.47 -4.33 -37.73
C ALA A 328 2.64 -4.13 -38.73
N GLY A 329 3.57 -3.22 -38.43
CA GLY A 329 4.80 -3.03 -39.19
C GLY A 329 5.71 -4.25 -39.14
N TYR A 330 5.98 -4.79 -37.95
CA TYR A 330 6.76 -6.02 -37.78
C TYR A 330 6.09 -7.22 -38.44
N GLN A 331 4.76 -7.35 -38.33
CA GLN A 331 4.01 -8.42 -38.99
C GLN A 331 4.16 -8.36 -40.52
N ARG A 332 4.09 -7.16 -41.12
CA ARG A 332 4.34 -7.00 -42.56
C ARG A 332 5.75 -7.42 -42.95
N GLN A 333 6.75 -7.05 -42.15
CA GLN A 333 8.14 -7.42 -42.42
C GLN A 333 8.34 -8.94 -42.35
N VAL A 334 7.72 -9.61 -41.37
CA VAL A 334 7.73 -11.08 -41.26
C VAL A 334 7.12 -11.71 -42.51
N VAL A 335 5.93 -11.26 -42.95
CA VAL A 335 5.27 -11.80 -44.15
C VAL A 335 6.13 -11.63 -45.39
N VAL A 336 6.76 -10.47 -45.60
CA VAL A 336 7.66 -10.25 -46.74
C VAL A 336 8.87 -11.20 -46.71
N LEU A 337 9.46 -11.42 -45.52
CA LEU A 337 10.57 -12.37 -45.38
C LEU A 337 10.13 -13.82 -45.59
N GLU A 338 8.93 -14.19 -45.15
CA GLU A 338 8.32 -15.51 -45.39
C GLU A 338 8.09 -15.74 -46.89
N ASP A 339 7.56 -14.74 -47.61
CA ASP A 339 7.36 -14.79 -49.05
C ASP A 339 8.70 -14.92 -49.81
N GLN A 340 9.72 -14.16 -49.40
CA GLN A 340 11.07 -14.27 -49.98
C GLN A 340 11.67 -15.67 -49.74
N LEU A 341 11.51 -16.23 -48.55
CA LEU A 341 11.95 -17.59 -48.25
C LEU A 341 11.19 -18.63 -49.09
N ALA A 342 9.89 -18.44 -49.30
CA ALA A 342 9.08 -19.31 -50.14
C ALA A 342 9.54 -19.25 -51.61
N GLN A 343 9.82 -18.06 -52.14
CA GLN A 343 10.36 -17.86 -53.49
C GLN A 343 11.73 -18.53 -53.65
N LEU A 344 12.68 -18.30 -52.73
CA LEU A 344 14.00 -18.92 -52.79
C LEU A 344 13.92 -20.45 -52.72
N ARG A 345 13.00 -21.00 -51.92
CA ARG A 345 12.76 -22.46 -51.88
C ARG A 345 12.24 -22.97 -53.22
N ALA A 346 11.30 -22.27 -53.85
CA ALA A 346 10.79 -22.63 -55.17
C ALA A 346 11.90 -22.57 -56.24
N ASP A 347 12.74 -21.55 -56.21
CA ASP A 347 13.87 -21.39 -57.13
C ASP A 347 14.92 -22.49 -56.95
N LEU A 348 15.25 -22.86 -55.71
CA LEU A 348 16.16 -23.97 -55.42
C LEU A 348 15.62 -25.31 -55.94
N VAL A 349 14.31 -25.55 -55.76
CA VAL A 349 13.67 -26.76 -56.30
C VAL A 349 13.72 -26.76 -57.83
N ARG A 350 13.45 -25.61 -58.48
CA ARG A 350 13.53 -25.48 -59.94
C ARG A 350 14.96 -25.70 -60.45
N GLN A 351 15.95 -25.05 -59.84
CA GLN A 351 17.37 -25.26 -60.18
C GLN A 351 17.77 -26.72 -60.00
N GLY A 352 17.32 -27.38 -58.92
CA GLY A 352 17.56 -28.81 -58.71
C GLY A 352 17.00 -29.69 -59.83
N GLN A 353 15.79 -29.36 -60.33
CA GLN A 353 15.21 -30.06 -61.49
C GLN A 353 16.01 -29.80 -62.77
N ASP A 354 16.40 -28.56 -63.03
CA ASP A 354 17.21 -28.19 -64.20
C ASP A 354 18.57 -28.90 -64.19
N TYR A 355 19.24 -28.97 -63.02
CA TYR A 355 20.48 -29.73 -62.84
C TYR A 355 20.28 -31.24 -63.09
N GLN A 356 19.16 -31.81 -62.65
CA GLN A 356 18.86 -33.22 -62.89
C GLN A 356 18.69 -33.51 -64.38
N ILE A 357 17.99 -32.64 -65.11
CA ILE A 357 17.82 -32.75 -66.57
C ILE A 357 19.18 -32.59 -67.29
N LEU A 358 20.00 -31.65 -66.85
CA LEU A 358 21.34 -31.45 -67.42
C LEU A 358 22.25 -32.65 -67.16
N LEU A 359 22.15 -33.27 -65.98
CA LEU A 359 22.89 -34.49 -65.68
C LEU A 359 22.44 -35.66 -66.57
N ASP A 360 21.14 -35.83 -66.79
CA ASP A 360 20.59 -36.89 -67.65
C ASP A 360 20.98 -36.70 -69.13
N THR A 361 20.99 -35.47 -69.62
CA THR A 361 21.49 -35.17 -70.98
C THR A 361 23.00 -35.40 -71.08
N LYS A 362 23.79 -35.02 -70.07
CA LYS A 362 25.23 -35.31 -70.01
C LYS A 362 25.51 -36.81 -70.04
N THR A 363 24.85 -37.61 -69.20
CA THR A 363 25.06 -39.06 -69.17
C THR A 363 24.68 -39.71 -70.49
N ARG A 364 23.60 -39.25 -71.13
CA ARG A 364 23.22 -39.70 -72.47
C ARG A 364 24.28 -39.35 -73.52
N LEU A 365 24.78 -38.12 -73.55
CA LEU A 365 25.84 -37.71 -74.48
C LEU A 365 27.14 -38.48 -74.24
N GLU A 366 27.50 -38.78 -72.99
CA GLU A 366 28.66 -39.61 -72.66
C GLU A 366 28.51 -41.03 -73.21
N LEU A 367 27.30 -41.62 -73.16
CA LEU A 367 27.01 -42.91 -73.81
C LEU A 367 27.14 -42.83 -75.33
N GLU A 368 26.57 -41.80 -75.96
CA GLU A 368 26.68 -41.60 -77.41
C GLU A 368 28.16 -41.45 -77.84
N ILE A 369 28.97 -40.68 -77.09
CA ILE A 369 30.42 -40.56 -77.32
C ILE A 369 31.14 -41.91 -77.16
N ALA A 370 30.80 -42.69 -76.13
CA ALA A 370 31.40 -44.01 -75.92
C ALA A 370 31.04 -44.99 -77.07
N GLU A 371 29.82 -44.93 -77.58
CA GLU A 371 29.41 -45.70 -78.76
C GLU A 371 30.15 -45.22 -80.02
N TYR A 372 30.28 -43.91 -80.23
CA TYR A 372 31.06 -43.35 -81.33
C TYR A 372 32.53 -43.79 -81.26
N HIS A 373 33.17 -43.76 -80.08
CA HIS A 373 34.52 -44.28 -79.90
C HIS A 373 34.61 -45.78 -80.22
N ARG A 374 33.65 -46.61 -79.78
CA ARG A 374 33.61 -48.05 -80.10
C ARG A 374 33.50 -48.31 -81.60
N LEU A 375 32.70 -47.51 -82.32
CA LEU A 375 32.56 -47.62 -83.77
C LEU A 375 33.86 -47.22 -84.49
N LEU A 376 34.50 -46.13 -84.05
CA LEU A 376 35.78 -45.67 -84.59
C LEU A 376 36.93 -46.66 -84.33
N GLU A 377 36.96 -47.30 -83.16
CA GLU A 377 37.97 -48.31 -82.81
C GLU A 377 37.69 -49.68 -83.45
N GLY A 378 36.45 -49.95 -83.88
CA GLY A 378 36.04 -51.19 -84.54
C GLY A 378 36.13 -51.18 -86.08
N GLU A 379 36.37 -50.02 -86.70
CA GLU A 379 36.66 -49.85 -88.13
C GLU A 379 38.16 -49.67 -88.44
N ALA A 380 39.04 -49.88 -87.45
CA ALA A 380 40.51 -49.86 -87.59
C ALA A 380 41.12 -51.26 -87.67
#